data_AF-A0A7X0AT65-F1
#
_entry.id   AF-A0A7X0AT65-F1
#
_cell.length_a   1.000
_cell.length_b   1.000
_cell.length_c   1.000
_cell.angle_alpha   90.00
_cell.angle_beta   90.00
_cell.angle_gamma   90.00
#
_symmetry.space_group_name_H-M   'P 1'
#
loop_
_entity.id
_entity.type
_entity.pdbx_description
1 polymer ?
#
loop_
_entity_poly.entity_id
_entity_poly.type
_entity_poly.pdbx_seq_one_letter_code
_entity_poly.pdbx_strand_id
1 'polypeptide(L)'
;MSSRPRHPFLPTARSAVLASVLCLAAGGAWAQAAPPPGQEGPSPTGTPGESVTANQPLLRDPRLVGNAKAPPRDVECVVGVGSPCAGRMDFNDGRSFGFKISGPGDALFHNTGNRRCTLEYILTDSTMATAGRTMDLAPGAATTLKVRDAQGMHVRLSARGMSSPICELEVVARQS
;
A
#
# COMPACT_ATOMS: atom_id res chain seq x y z
N MET A 1 -2.40 -18.31 -60.33
CA MET A 1 -1.13 -18.09 -61.04
C MET A 1 -0.62 -16.71 -60.63
N SER A 2 0.45 -16.65 -59.81
CA SER A 2 1.76 -16.04 -60.16
C SER A 2 1.73 -14.50 -60.16
N SER A 3 2.52 -13.72 -59.41
CA SER A 3 3.83 -13.94 -58.77
C SER A 3 4.12 -12.81 -57.76
N ARG A 4 4.92 -13.10 -56.71
CA ARG A 4 5.58 -12.12 -55.83
C ARG A 4 6.76 -11.43 -56.54
N PRO A 5 7.28 -10.32 -55.98
CA PRO A 5 8.69 -10.25 -55.57
C PRO A 5 8.76 -9.82 -54.08
N ARG A 6 9.37 -10.51 -53.11
CA ARG A 6 10.79 -10.83 -52.85
C ARG A 6 11.74 -9.64 -53.08
N HIS A 7 11.97 -8.88 -52.01
CA HIS A 7 13.24 -8.20 -51.76
C HIS A 7 13.97 -8.90 -50.61
N PRO A 8 15.23 -9.34 -50.82
CA PRO A 8 16.16 -9.76 -49.77
C PRO A 8 17.16 -8.63 -49.43
N PHE A 9 18.07 -8.95 -48.48
CA PHE A 9 19.30 -8.24 -48.07
C PHE A 9 19.15 -7.21 -46.95
N LEU A 10 19.97 -7.18 -45.89
CA LEU A 10 20.92 -8.06 -45.18
C LEU A 10 21.26 -7.26 -43.89
N PRO A 11 21.80 -7.89 -42.82
CA PRO A 11 22.08 -7.24 -41.54
C PRO A 11 23.40 -6.46 -41.59
N THR A 12 23.45 -5.29 -40.96
CA THR A 12 24.71 -4.57 -40.73
C THR A 12 25.14 -4.78 -39.28
N ALA A 13 26.31 -5.38 -39.16
CA ALA A 13 27.01 -5.70 -37.93
C ALA A 13 27.77 -4.49 -37.36
N ARG A 14 28.08 -4.56 -36.06
CA ARG A 14 29.42 -4.43 -35.43
C ARG A 14 29.51 -3.53 -34.20
N SER A 15 30.23 -4.08 -33.22
CA SER A 15 31.11 -3.45 -32.23
C SER A 15 30.44 -2.71 -31.07
N ALA A 16 30.43 -3.30 -29.86
CA ALA A 16 31.55 -3.45 -28.92
C ALA A 16 31.93 -2.14 -28.23
N VAL A 17 31.58 -1.99 -26.95
CA VAL A 17 32.40 -1.33 -25.93
C VAL A 17 32.15 -1.99 -24.58
N LEU A 18 33.23 -2.55 -24.01
CA LEU A 18 33.38 -2.91 -22.61
C LEU A 18 33.38 -1.65 -21.74
N ALA A 19 32.69 -1.68 -20.58
CA ALA A 19 33.09 -0.86 -19.44
C ALA A 19 32.65 -1.52 -18.14
N SER A 20 33.59 -2.22 -17.54
CA SER A 20 33.58 -2.66 -16.15
C SER A 20 33.77 -1.44 -15.25
N VAL A 21 32.89 -1.21 -14.27
CA VAL A 21 33.26 -0.43 -13.07
C VAL A 21 32.65 -1.09 -11.84
N LEU A 22 33.58 -1.45 -10.95
CA LEU A 22 33.43 -1.96 -9.60
C LEU A 22 32.49 -1.09 -8.75
N CYS A 23 31.70 -1.71 -7.88
CA CYS A 23 31.40 -1.17 -6.56
C CYS A 23 31.61 -2.29 -5.54
N LEU A 24 32.82 -2.38 -4.99
CA LEU A 24 33.06 -3.04 -3.71
C LEU A 24 32.51 -2.10 -2.62
N ALA A 25 31.42 -2.48 -1.96
CA ALA A 25 31.09 -1.94 -0.63
C ALA A 25 31.45 -3.01 0.40
N ALA A 26 32.66 -2.88 0.94
CA ALA A 26 33.13 -3.64 2.10
C ALA A 26 32.43 -3.14 3.38
N GLY A 27 32.50 -3.97 4.43
CA GLY A 27 31.83 -3.83 5.74
C GLY A 27 32.06 -2.49 6.45
N GLY A 28 31.43 -2.20 7.57
CA GLY A 28 30.91 -3.02 8.66
C GLY A 28 30.88 -2.12 9.92
N ALA A 29 30.35 -2.64 11.03
CA ALA A 29 30.46 -2.12 12.42
C ALA A 29 29.78 -0.75 12.71
N TRP A 30 28.58 -0.70 13.29
CA TRP A 30 28.27 -0.75 14.73
C TRP A 30 28.86 0.43 15.52
N ALA A 31 28.01 1.36 15.94
CA ALA A 31 28.30 2.28 17.03
C ALA A 31 27.03 2.47 17.87
N GLN A 32 27.04 1.83 19.05
CA GLN A 32 26.07 2.00 20.12
C GLN A 32 26.31 3.37 20.77
N ALA A 33 25.28 4.22 20.82
CA ALA A 33 25.30 5.41 21.67
C ALA A 33 24.74 5.01 23.05
N ALA A 34 25.63 4.96 24.04
CA ALA A 34 25.27 4.89 25.46
C ALA A 34 24.79 6.27 25.95
N PRO A 35 23.74 6.36 26.78
CA PRO A 35 23.43 7.57 27.52
C PRO A 35 24.34 7.72 28.77
N PRO A 36 24.65 8.96 29.20
CA PRO A 36 25.59 9.26 30.27
C PRO A 36 25.06 8.92 31.68
N PRO A 37 25.96 8.77 32.69
CA PRO A 37 25.62 8.38 34.05
C PRO A 37 25.29 9.56 34.97
N GLY A 38 24.38 9.30 35.93
CA GLY A 38 24.47 9.76 37.32
C GLY A 38 23.91 11.14 37.68
N GLN A 39 22.87 11.16 38.52
CA GLN A 39 23.01 11.73 39.87
C GLN A 39 21.99 11.13 40.84
N GLU A 40 22.52 10.75 42.00
CA GLU A 40 21.92 10.07 43.14
C GLU A 40 21.02 10.98 44.00
N GLY A 41 19.88 10.42 44.44
CA GLY A 41 19.35 10.45 45.82
C GLY A 41 19.00 11.79 46.50
N PRO A 42 18.30 11.77 47.66
CA PRO A 42 18.09 10.64 48.57
C PRO A 42 16.61 10.34 48.98
N SER A 43 16.32 9.06 49.23
CA SER A 43 15.18 8.56 50.04
C SER A 43 15.48 8.75 51.56
N PRO A 44 14.68 8.30 52.55
CA PRO A 44 13.36 7.63 52.56
C PRO A 44 12.40 8.14 53.68
N THR A 45 11.17 7.59 53.77
CA THR A 45 10.34 7.28 54.98
C THR A 45 8.91 7.02 54.45
N GLY A 46 8.15 5.93 54.62
CA GLY A 46 8.23 4.69 55.41
C GLY A 46 6.78 4.29 55.73
N THR A 47 6.31 3.10 55.34
CA THR A 47 5.43 2.18 56.12
C THR A 47 5.17 0.87 55.36
N PRO A 48 5.04 -0.29 56.05
CA PRO A 48 5.04 -1.62 55.45
C PRO A 48 3.65 -2.27 55.38
N GLY A 49 3.45 -3.17 54.41
CA GLY A 49 2.36 -4.15 54.43
C GLY A 49 1.52 -4.17 53.16
N GLU A 50 1.77 -5.16 52.31
CA GLU A 50 0.80 -6.18 51.85
C GLU A 50 1.24 -6.77 50.51
N SER A 51 1.62 -8.04 50.59
CA SER A 51 1.67 -8.98 49.48
C SER A 51 0.31 -9.08 48.80
N VAL A 52 0.21 -8.66 47.53
CA VAL A 52 -0.92 -9.02 46.67
C VAL A 52 -0.39 -9.51 45.31
N THR A 53 -0.30 -10.83 45.20
CA THR A 53 -0.45 -11.53 43.93
C THR A 53 -1.78 -11.13 43.32
N ALA A 54 -1.77 -10.47 42.16
CA ALA A 54 -2.98 -10.28 41.38
C ALA A 54 -2.66 -10.36 39.89
N ASN A 55 -2.98 -11.52 39.31
CA ASN A 55 -3.53 -11.57 37.97
C ASN A 55 -4.75 -10.64 37.95
N GLN A 56 -4.56 -9.37 37.58
CA GLN A 56 -5.65 -8.46 37.28
C GLN A 56 -5.68 -8.23 35.76
N PRO A 57 -6.81 -8.50 35.09
CA PRO A 57 -6.99 -8.02 33.74
C PRO A 57 -6.96 -6.50 33.80
N LEU A 58 -6.10 -5.87 33.00
CA LEU A 58 -6.12 -4.43 32.78
C LEU A 58 -7.53 -4.07 32.31
N LEU A 59 -8.37 -3.67 33.25
CA LEU A 59 -9.68 -3.11 33.02
C LEU A 59 -9.41 -1.83 32.25
N ARG A 60 -9.54 -1.92 30.92
CA ARG A 60 -9.41 -0.79 29.99
C ARG A 60 -10.38 0.28 30.44
N ASP A 61 -9.85 1.30 31.10
CA ASP A 61 -10.58 2.48 31.52
C ASP A 61 -11.26 3.09 30.27
N PRO A 62 -12.61 3.07 30.14
CA PRO A 62 -13.29 3.49 28.91
C PRO A 62 -13.17 4.99 28.62
N ARG A 63 -12.57 5.76 29.55
CA ARG A 63 -12.53 7.22 29.51
C ARG A 63 -11.23 7.80 28.96
N LEU A 64 -10.24 6.96 28.64
CA LEU A 64 -8.99 7.34 27.94
C LEU A 64 -9.06 7.09 26.43
N VAL A 65 -10.23 6.84 25.86
CA VAL A 65 -10.47 7.00 24.41
C VAL A 65 -10.64 8.49 24.12
N GLY A 66 -9.59 9.27 24.38
CA GLY A 66 -9.58 10.69 24.10
C GLY A 66 -9.71 10.88 22.60
N ASN A 67 -10.86 11.40 22.14
CA ASN A 67 -11.10 12.13 20.88
C ASN A 67 -10.11 11.89 19.72
N ALA A 68 -9.73 10.64 19.46
CA ALA A 68 -9.17 10.26 18.17
C ALA A 68 -10.37 10.34 17.24
N LYS A 69 -10.52 11.51 16.59
CA LYS A 69 -11.44 11.73 15.47
C LYS A 69 -11.47 10.41 14.71
N ALA A 70 -12.60 9.71 14.79
CA ALA A 70 -12.74 8.42 14.11
C ALA A 70 -12.19 8.59 12.69
N PRO A 71 -11.33 7.68 12.20
CA PRO A 71 -10.74 7.84 10.88
C PRO A 71 -11.85 8.20 9.90
N PRO A 72 -11.65 9.20 9.01
CA PRO A 72 -12.67 9.62 8.05
C PRO A 72 -13.30 8.38 7.43
N ARG A 73 -14.63 8.26 7.50
CA ARG A 73 -15.32 7.04 7.07
C ARG A 73 -14.95 6.74 5.63
N ASP A 74 -14.27 5.62 5.44
CA ASP A 74 -13.93 5.11 4.12
C ASP A 74 -15.22 4.81 3.36
N VAL A 75 -15.34 5.36 2.16
CA VAL A 75 -16.39 4.94 1.23
C VAL A 75 -15.95 3.58 0.70
N GLU A 76 -16.56 2.50 1.20
CA GLU A 76 -16.22 1.14 0.80
C GLU A 76 -17.20 0.64 -0.27
N CYS A 77 -16.65 0.13 -1.37
CA CYS A 77 -17.40 -0.50 -2.44
C CYS A 77 -17.08 -1.99 -2.53
N VAL A 78 -18.10 -2.83 -2.64
CA VAL A 78 -17.91 -4.28 -2.83
C VAL A 78 -17.81 -4.59 -4.31
N VAL A 79 -16.69 -5.18 -4.72
CA VAL A 79 -16.39 -5.53 -6.11
C VAL A 79 -16.43 -7.05 -6.25
N GLY A 80 -17.16 -7.53 -7.24
CA GLY A 80 -17.39 -8.94 -7.51
C GLY A 80 -17.55 -9.18 -9.00
N VAL A 81 -17.61 -10.45 -9.41
CA VAL A 81 -17.80 -10.79 -10.82
C VAL A 81 -19.19 -10.34 -11.26
N GLY A 82 -19.25 -9.48 -12.26
CA GLY A 82 -20.50 -8.87 -12.72
C GLY A 82 -20.99 -7.68 -11.89
N SER A 83 -20.28 -7.32 -10.81
CA SER A 83 -20.58 -6.14 -9.98
C SER A 83 -19.36 -5.22 -9.94
N PRO A 84 -19.08 -4.48 -11.04
CA PRO A 84 -18.01 -3.50 -11.07
C PRO A 84 -18.36 -2.30 -10.20
N CYS A 85 -17.33 -1.62 -9.71
CA CYS A 85 -17.49 -0.37 -8.99
C CYS A 85 -16.84 0.76 -9.75
N ALA A 86 -17.63 1.73 -10.20
CA ALA A 86 -17.15 2.91 -10.90
C ALA A 86 -17.54 4.17 -10.14
N GLY A 87 -16.64 5.14 -10.09
CA GLY A 87 -16.94 6.41 -9.43
C GLY A 87 -15.85 7.45 -9.56
N ARG A 88 -16.27 8.69 -9.31
CA ARG A 88 -15.39 9.84 -9.17
C ARG A 88 -14.98 9.97 -7.70
N MET A 89 -13.70 9.79 -7.43
CA MET A 89 -13.08 9.94 -6.11
C MET A 89 -12.53 11.34 -5.97
N ASP A 90 -13.01 12.08 -4.98
CA ASP A 90 -12.45 13.37 -4.59
C ASP A 90 -11.72 13.22 -3.24
N PHE A 91 -10.41 13.37 -3.28
CA PHE A 91 -9.53 13.22 -2.12
C PHE A 91 -9.34 14.52 -1.33
N ASN A 92 -9.85 15.67 -1.81
CA ASN A 92 -9.78 16.93 -1.04
C ASN A 92 -10.57 16.87 0.26
N ASP A 93 -11.63 16.07 0.29
CA ASP A 93 -12.47 15.91 1.48
C ASP A 93 -11.78 15.10 2.59
N GLY A 94 -10.50 14.74 2.43
CA GLY A 94 -9.74 13.93 3.37
C GLY A 94 -10.21 12.48 3.44
N ARG A 95 -10.86 12.00 2.38
CA ARG A 95 -11.44 10.65 2.31
C ARG A 95 -10.49 9.71 1.57
N SER A 96 -10.26 8.55 2.15
CA SER A 96 -9.75 7.39 1.42
C SER A 96 -10.93 6.57 0.89
N PHE A 97 -10.69 5.85 -0.21
CA PHE A 97 -11.70 5.04 -0.87
C PHE A 97 -11.32 3.56 -0.73
N GLY A 98 -12.23 2.77 -0.18
CA GLY A 98 -12.05 1.34 0.08
C GLY A 98 -12.73 0.49 -0.98
N PHE A 99 -12.12 -0.64 -1.32
CA PHE A 99 -12.65 -1.63 -2.24
C PHE A 99 -12.54 -3.00 -1.64
N LYS A 100 -13.67 -3.64 -1.33
CA LYS A 100 -13.70 -5.03 -0.90
C LYS A 100 -13.89 -5.91 -2.12
N ILE A 101 -12.81 -6.51 -2.59
CA ILE A 101 -12.78 -7.29 -3.82
C ILE A 101 -12.95 -8.75 -3.46
N SER A 102 -13.97 -9.38 -4.03
CA SER A 102 -14.22 -10.81 -3.87
C SER A 102 -13.13 -11.61 -4.58
N GLY A 103 -12.63 -12.66 -3.93
CA GLY A 103 -11.58 -13.52 -4.46
C GLY A 103 -12.01 -14.99 -4.61
N PRO A 104 -11.11 -15.86 -5.09
CA PRO A 104 -9.80 -15.53 -5.69
C PRO A 104 -9.93 -15.04 -7.14
N GLY A 105 -8.91 -14.35 -7.66
CA GLY A 105 -8.89 -13.87 -9.05
C GLY A 105 -8.00 -12.66 -9.31
N ASP A 106 -8.50 -11.75 -10.13
CA ASP A 106 -7.86 -10.51 -10.56
C ASP A 106 -8.76 -9.29 -10.33
N ALA A 107 -8.17 -8.21 -9.84
CA ALA A 107 -8.79 -6.90 -9.70
C ALA A 107 -8.21 -5.94 -10.72
N LEU A 108 -9.00 -5.54 -11.71
CA LEU A 108 -8.62 -4.52 -12.69
C LEU A 108 -9.03 -3.14 -12.17
N PHE A 109 -8.06 -2.23 -12.05
CA PHE A 109 -8.27 -0.82 -11.76
C PHE A 109 -8.03 -0.02 -13.04
N HIS A 110 -9.07 0.62 -13.55
CA HIS A 110 -9.04 1.38 -14.79
C HIS A 110 -9.30 2.85 -14.49
N ASN A 111 -8.39 3.73 -14.94
CA ASN A 111 -8.61 5.16 -14.91
C ASN A 111 -9.45 5.59 -16.11
N THR A 112 -10.74 5.81 -15.86
CA THR A 112 -11.70 6.26 -16.89
C THR A 112 -11.67 7.78 -17.08
N GLY A 113 -10.96 8.50 -16.22
CA GLY A 113 -10.82 9.95 -16.28
C GLY A 113 -9.80 10.43 -17.31
N ASN A 114 -9.81 11.74 -17.54
CA ASN A 114 -8.89 12.43 -18.45
C ASN A 114 -7.59 12.91 -17.79
N ARG A 115 -7.40 12.65 -16.49
CA ARG A 115 -6.22 13.05 -15.71
C ARG A 115 -5.47 11.86 -15.19
N ARG A 116 -4.15 12.01 -14.99
CA ARG A 116 -3.31 10.99 -14.37
C ARG A 116 -3.65 10.86 -12.89
N CYS A 117 -3.76 9.63 -12.40
CA CYS A 117 -3.93 9.33 -10.99
C CYS A 117 -2.67 8.68 -10.42
N THR A 118 -2.14 9.25 -9.34
CA THR A 118 -1.01 8.67 -8.59
C THR A 118 -1.48 8.38 -7.18
N LEU A 119 -1.80 7.11 -6.92
CA LEU A 119 -2.48 6.67 -5.72
C LEU A 119 -1.54 5.86 -4.85
N GLU A 120 -1.56 6.10 -3.55
CA GLU A 120 -1.00 5.18 -2.57
C GLU A 120 -2.09 4.21 -2.13
N TYR A 121 -1.74 2.93 -2.08
CA TYR A 121 -2.68 1.88 -1.73
C TYR A 121 -2.16 0.95 -0.63
N ILE A 122 -3.11 0.52 0.19
CA ILE A 122 -2.92 -0.51 1.21
C ILE A 122 -3.76 -1.71 0.79
N LEU A 123 -3.12 -2.88 0.73
CA LEU A 123 -3.77 -4.17 0.49
C LEU A 123 -3.92 -4.89 1.82
N THR A 124 -5.07 -5.50 2.05
CA THR A 124 -5.32 -6.36 3.21
C THR A 124 -6.07 -7.60 2.75
N ASP A 125 -5.45 -8.77 2.91
CA ASP A 125 -6.08 -10.08 2.73
C ASP A 125 -6.22 -10.79 4.09
N SER A 126 -6.62 -12.06 4.13
CA SER A 126 -6.84 -12.77 5.42
C SER A 126 -5.54 -13.06 6.18
N THR A 127 -4.39 -13.01 5.51
CA THR A 127 -3.09 -13.42 6.07
C THR A 127 -2.10 -12.28 6.20
N MET A 128 -2.27 -11.20 5.44
CA MET A 128 -1.26 -10.16 5.30
C MET A 128 -1.89 -8.79 5.01
N ALA A 129 -1.24 -7.75 5.53
CA ALA A 129 -1.47 -6.37 5.16
C ALA A 129 -0.20 -5.76 4.56
N THR A 130 -0.31 -5.18 3.37
CA THR A 130 0.80 -4.49 2.67
C THR A 130 0.45 -3.02 2.49
N ALA A 131 1.28 -2.12 3.00
CA ALA A 131 1.09 -0.67 2.87
C ALA A 131 2.21 0.00 2.06
N GLY A 132 2.02 1.27 1.68
CA GLY A 132 3.07 2.09 1.08
C GLY A 132 3.35 1.83 -0.41
N ARG A 133 2.49 1.07 -1.10
CA ARG A 133 2.64 0.84 -2.55
C ARG A 133 1.95 1.93 -3.34
N THR A 134 2.50 2.25 -4.51
CA THR A 134 1.90 3.24 -5.41
C THR A 134 1.36 2.60 -6.68
N MET A 135 0.21 3.09 -7.11
CA MET A 135 -0.40 2.81 -8.39
C MET A 135 -0.43 4.11 -9.19
N ASP A 136 0.23 4.11 -10.33
CA ASP A 136 0.24 5.24 -11.25
C ASP A 136 -0.54 4.86 -12.51
N LEU A 137 -1.64 5.56 -12.77
CA LEU A 137 -2.54 5.33 -13.87
C LEU A 137 -2.62 6.59 -14.73
N ALA A 138 -2.04 6.54 -15.93
CA ALA A 138 -2.28 7.54 -16.96
C ALA A 138 -3.78 7.56 -17.36
N PRO A 139 -4.27 8.62 -18.04
CA PRO A 139 -5.62 8.65 -18.58
C PRO A 139 -5.89 7.42 -19.47
N GLY A 140 -6.99 6.70 -19.22
CA GLY A 140 -7.35 5.47 -19.94
C GLY A 140 -6.48 4.25 -19.64
N ALA A 141 -5.51 4.36 -18.73
CA ALA A 141 -4.65 3.23 -18.35
C ALA A 141 -5.34 2.34 -17.32
N ALA A 142 -5.00 1.05 -17.35
CA ALA A 142 -5.46 0.09 -16.37
C ALA A 142 -4.29 -0.70 -15.76
N THR A 143 -4.45 -1.12 -14.51
CA THR A 143 -3.52 -1.99 -13.79
C THR A 143 -4.30 -3.11 -13.11
N THR A 144 -3.70 -4.30 -13.07
CA THR A 144 -4.30 -5.47 -12.41
C THR A 144 -3.57 -5.80 -11.12
N LEU A 145 -4.33 -6.05 -10.05
CA LEU A 145 -3.83 -6.62 -8.80
C LEU A 145 -4.36 -8.05 -8.64
N LYS A 146 -3.48 -8.99 -8.30
CA LYS A 146 -3.84 -10.39 -8.05
C LYS A 146 -4.52 -10.52 -6.69
N VAL A 147 -5.70 -11.13 -6.65
CA VAL A 147 -6.44 -11.47 -5.43
C VAL A 147 -6.20 -12.95 -5.15
N ARG A 148 -5.27 -13.24 -4.24
CA ARG A 148 -4.85 -14.63 -3.96
C ARG A 148 -5.79 -15.36 -2.99
N ASP A 149 -6.46 -14.59 -2.16
CA ASP A 149 -7.26 -15.10 -1.06
C ASP A 149 -8.67 -15.48 -1.52
N ALA A 150 -9.20 -16.60 -1.03
CA ALA A 150 -10.56 -17.04 -1.30
C ALA A 150 -11.62 -16.15 -0.62
N GLN A 151 -11.28 -15.50 0.49
CA GLN A 151 -12.12 -14.51 1.16
C GLN A 151 -12.08 -13.14 0.47
N GLY A 152 -11.15 -12.95 -0.47
CA GLY A 152 -10.94 -11.71 -1.19
C GLY A 152 -9.89 -10.79 -0.58
N MET A 153 -9.88 -9.54 -1.02
CA MET A 153 -8.88 -8.55 -0.66
C MET A 153 -9.53 -7.19 -0.49
N HIS A 154 -9.17 -6.48 0.57
CA HIS A 154 -9.52 -5.09 0.77
C HIS A 154 -8.41 -4.19 0.24
N VAL A 155 -8.77 -3.21 -0.59
CA VAL A 155 -7.85 -2.21 -1.15
C VAL A 155 -8.29 -0.84 -0.73
N ARG A 156 -7.45 -0.13 0.02
CA ARG A 156 -7.70 1.25 0.43
C ARG A 156 -6.79 2.19 -0.37
N LEU A 157 -7.39 3.13 -1.09
CA LEU A 157 -6.70 4.12 -1.92
C LEU A 157 -6.66 5.47 -1.22
N SER A 158 -5.53 6.15 -1.35
CA SER A 158 -5.28 7.51 -0.86
C SER A 158 -4.49 8.31 -1.89
N ALA A 159 -4.71 9.63 -1.91
CA ALA A 159 -3.97 10.51 -2.81
C ALA A 159 -2.49 10.58 -2.41
N ARG A 160 -1.58 10.41 -3.36
CA ARG A 160 -0.15 10.63 -3.13
C ARG A 160 0.41 11.59 -4.17
N GLY A 161 0.69 12.83 -3.76
CA GLY A 161 1.37 13.81 -4.61
C GLY A 161 0.69 14.05 -5.96
N MET A 162 -0.63 13.87 -6.04
CA MET A 162 -1.36 14.00 -7.30
C MET A 162 -1.45 15.47 -7.72
N SER A 163 -1.30 15.71 -9.02
CA SER A 163 -1.59 17.02 -9.62
C SER A 163 -3.09 17.36 -9.63
N SER A 164 -3.94 16.32 -9.49
CA SER A 164 -5.38 16.43 -9.38
C SER A 164 -5.86 15.67 -8.14
N PRO A 165 -6.61 16.30 -7.23
CA PRO A 165 -7.20 15.60 -6.09
C PRO A 165 -8.40 14.73 -6.48
N ILE A 166 -8.77 14.72 -7.75
CA ILE A 166 -9.87 13.93 -8.30
C ILE A 166 -9.30 12.82 -9.18
N CYS A 167 -9.78 11.60 -8.95
CA CYS A 167 -9.52 10.44 -9.81
C CYS A 167 -10.83 9.73 -10.16
N GLU A 168 -11.02 9.39 -11.43
CA GLU A 168 -12.17 8.61 -11.88
C GLU A 168 -11.71 7.18 -12.14
N LEU A 169 -12.20 6.25 -11.32
CA LEU A 169 -11.80 4.85 -11.41
C LEU A 169 -13.00 3.95 -11.63
N GLU A 170 -12.78 2.93 -12.44
CA GLU A 170 -13.59 1.75 -12.54
C GLU A 170 -12.78 0.55 -12.04
N VAL A 171 -13.35 -0.21 -11.13
CA VAL A 171 -12.75 -1.40 -10.53
C VAL A 171 -13.59 -2.61 -10.86
N VAL A 172 -12.97 -3.62 -11.48
CA VAL A 172 -13.66 -4.83 -11.96
C VAL A 172 -12.94 -6.07 -11.42
N ALA A 173 -13.69 -6.98 -10.81
CA ALA A 173 -13.18 -8.30 -10.44
C ALA A 173 -13.36 -9.29 -11.59
N ARG A 174 -12.32 -10.09 -11.85
CA ARG A 174 -12.31 -11.18 -12.83
C ARG A 174 -11.85 -12.45 -12.14
N GLN A 175 -12.45 -13.58 -12.47
CA GLN A 175 -11.90 -14.89 -12.09
C GLN A 175 -10.69 -15.19 -12.98
N SER A 176 -9.66 -15.78 -12.38
CA SER A 176 -8.40 -16.14 -13.06
C SER A 176 -8.20 -17.65 -13.05
#